data_AF-A0A538F027-F1
#
_entry.id   AF-A0A538F027-F1
#
_cell.length_a   1.000
_cell.length_b   1.000
_cell.length_c   1.000
_cell.angle_alpha   90.00
_cell.angle_beta   90.00
_cell.angle_gamma   90.00
#
_symmetry.space_group_name_H-M   'P 1'
#
loop_
_entity.id
_entity.type
_entity.pdbx_description
1 polymer ?
#
loop_
_entity_poly.entity_id
_entity_poly.type
_entity_poly.pdbx_seq_one_letter_code
_entity_poly.pdbx_strand_id
1 'polypeptide(L)'
;MNEKLEKRADELALTGGRTPYLCECDDERCTQVVLLTGEEYEQVRAGPRTFLLVADHQSPDDRVVRTEAGYVVIEKTGEKGTLVEQRYPRR
;
A
#
# COMPACT_ATOMS: atom_id res chain seq x y z
N MET A 1 3.41 -3.64 5.19
CA MET A 1 4.41 -2.79 5.89
C MET A 1 3.75 -1.83 6.90
N ASN A 2 2.44 -1.63 6.85
CA ASN A 2 1.73 -0.61 7.64
C ASN A 2 0.94 -1.09 8.89
N GLU A 3 0.94 -2.39 9.24
CA GLU A 3 0.14 -2.93 10.38
C GLU A 3 0.45 -2.28 11.74
N LYS A 4 1.68 -1.78 11.95
CA LYS A 4 2.05 -1.11 13.20
C LYS A 4 1.72 0.39 13.24
N LEU A 5 1.39 1.01 12.10
CA LEU A 5 1.02 2.44 12.02
C LEU A 5 -0.47 2.70 12.24
N GLU A 6 -1.33 1.71 11.99
CA GLU A 6 -2.79 1.86 12.05
C GLU A 6 -3.29 2.34 13.43
N LYS A 7 -2.66 1.89 14.53
CA LYS A 7 -3.10 2.27 15.88
C LYS A 7 -2.82 3.72 16.29
N ARG A 8 -2.07 4.51 15.52
CA ARG A 8 -1.73 5.90 15.89
C ARG A 8 -2.21 6.96 14.90
N ALA A 9 -2.72 6.55 13.74
CA ALA A 9 -3.14 7.47 12.70
C ALA A 9 -4.62 7.89 12.87
N ASP A 10 -5.48 7.02 13.42
CA ASP A 10 -6.88 7.34 13.73
C ASP A 10 -7.03 8.43 14.81
N GLU A 11 -6.10 8.51 15.78
CA GLU A 11 -6.12 9.56 16.83
C GLU A 11 -5.72 10.95 16.28
N LEU A 12 -5.15 10.99 15.08
CA LEU A 12 -4.59 12.18 14.48
C LEU A 12 -5.38 12.53 13.20
N ALA A 13 -6.66 12.84 13.35
CA ALA A 13 -7.55 13.33 12.30
C ALA A 13 -7.11 14.72 11.75
N LEU A 14 -5.88 14.83 11.24
CA LEU A 14 -5.25 16.07 10.80
C LEU A 14 -5.60 16.46 9.36
N THR A 15 -6.28 15.59 8.60
CA THR A 15 -6.53 15.80 7.17
C THR A 15 -7.93 15.34 6.73
N GLY A 16 -8.99 15.86 7.36
CA GLY A 16 -10.36 15.78 6.83
C GLY A 16 -10.88 14.36 6.57
N GLY A 17 -10.52 13.38 7.41
CA GLY A 17 -10.92 11.97 7.27
C GLY A 17 -9.99 11.10 6.42
N ARG A 18 -8.84 11.64 5.98
CA ARG A 18 -7.77 10.87 5.33
C ARG A 18 -6.61 10.62 6.29
N THR A 19 -6.09 9.40 6.21
CA THR A 19 -5.02 8.83 7.01
C THR A 19 -3.76 8.67 6.15
N PRO A 20 -2.57 9.07 6.64
CA PRO A 20 -1.33 8.85 5.92
C PRO A 20 -0.88 7.38 6.03
N TYR A 21 -0.66 6.76 4.88
CA TYR A 21 -0.07 5.43 4.74
C TYR A 21 1.28 5.53 4.04
N LEU A 22 2.26 4.74 4.48
CA LEU A 22 3.57 4.72 3.83
C LEU A 22 3.48 3.99 2.48
N CYS A 23 4.22 4.49 1.49
CA CYS A 23 4.48 3.80 0.22
C CYS A 23 5.13 2.44 0.47
N GLU A 24 4.59 1.38 -0.16
CA GLU A 24 5.05 0.00 -0.02
C GLU A 24 5.87 -0.46 -1.23
N CYS A 25 6.63 0.45 -1.86
CA CYS A 25 7.49 0.12 -2.99
C CYS A 25 8.70 -0.73 -2.54
N ASP A 26 9.42 -1.28 -3.52
CA ASP A 26 10.58 -2.13 -3.26
C ASP A 26 11.80 -1.32 -2.72
N ASP A 27 11.73 0.02 -2.69
CA ASP A 27 12.75 0.88 -2.08
C ASP A 27 12.58 0.99 -0.56
N GLU A 28 13.44 0.32 0.19
CA GLU A 28 13.48 0.33 1.66
C GLU A 28 13.73 1.72 2.27
N ARG A 29 14.23 2.68 1.49
CA ARG A 29 14.48 4.07 1.91
C ARG A 29 13.31 5.00 1.61
N CYS A 30 12.25 4.50 0.98
CA CYS A 30 11.09 5.31 0.66
C CYS A 30 10.35 5.73 1.93
N THR A 31 10.22 7.04 2.13
CA THR A 31 9.50 7.65 3.26
C THR A 31 8.28 8.44 2.83
N GLN A 32 7.88 8.32 1.57
CA GLN A 32 6.72 9.04 1.03
C GLN A 32 5.41 8.44 1.53
N VAL A 33 4.40 9.30 1.66
CA VAL A 33 3.08 8.94 2.19
C VAL A 33 1.99 9.17 1.16
N VAL A 34 1.00 8.27 1.18
CA VAL A 34 -0.25 8.37 0.43
C VAL A 34 -1.39 8.66 1.41
N LEU A 35 -2.24 9.64 1.10
CA LEU A 35 -3.39 9.99 1.92
C LEU A 35 -4.64 9.26 1.41
N LEU A 36 -5.10 8.26 2.17
CA LEU A 36 -6.31 7.47 1.88
C LEU A 36 -7.31 7.55 3.04
N THR A 37 -8.58 7.28 2.76
CA THR A 37 -9.51 6.90 3.83
C THR A 37 -9.19 5.49 4.33
N GLY A 38 -9.67 5.14 5.54
CA GLY A 38 -9.56 3.78 6.05
C GLY A 38 -10.20 2.75 5.09
N GLU A 39 -11.34 3.08 4.50
CA GLU A 39 -12.05 2.21 3.54
C GLU A 39 -11.25 1.98 2.25
N GLU A 40 -10.68 3.04 1.66
CA GLU A 40 -9.83 2.93 0.46
C GLU A 40 -8.63 2.03 0.72
N TYR A 41 -8.06 2.11 1.92
CA TYR A 41 -6.92 1.30 2.32
C TYR A 41 -7.30 -0.15 2.65
N GLU A 42 -8.47 -0.40 3.25
CA GLU A 42 -9.01 -1.75 3.43
C GLU A 42 -9.22 -2.47 2.09
N GLN A 43 -9.74 -1.77 1.09
CA GLN A 43 -9.87 -2.32 -0.26
C GLN A 43 -8.52 -2.67 -0.87
N VAL A 44 -7.48 -1.86 -0.62
CA VAL A 44 -6.11 -2.18 -1.05
C VAL A 44 -5.60 -3.43 -0.33
N ARG A 45 -5.93 -3.64 0.94
CA ARG A 45 -5.49 -4.81 1.71
C ARG A 45 -6.30 -6.09 1.48
N ALA A 46 -7.42 -6.03 0.76
CA ALA A 46 -8.25 -7.20 0.50
C ALA A 46 -7.52 -8.28 -0.34
N GLY A 47 -6.52 -7.90 -1.13
CA GLY A 47 -5.65 -8.83 -1.84
C GLY A 47 -4.41 -9.23 -1.04
N PRO A 48 -4.03 -10.51 -0.97
CA PRO A 48 -2.79 -10.92 -0.29
C PRO A 48 -1.52 -10.44 -1.00
N ARG A 49 -1.63 -10.07 -2.29
CA ARG A 49 -0.53 -9.63 -3.15
C ARG A 49 -0.61 -8.14 -3.54
N THR A 50 -1.55 -7.39 -2.97
CA THR A 50 -1.76 -5.99 -3.33
C THR A 50 -1.00 -5.03 -2.42
N PHE A 51 -0.45 -3.97 -3.02
CA PHE A 51 0.40 -2.98 -2.35
C PHE A 51 0.02 -1.57 -2.76
N LEU A 52 0.15 -0.63 -1.82
CA LEU A 52 -0.09 0.79 -2.04
C LEU A 52 1.21 1.53 -2.36
N LEU A 53 1.28 2.17 -3.52
CA LEU A 53 2.46 2.93 -3.93
C LEU A 53 2.09 4.39 -4.25
N VAL A 54 3.04 5.31 -4.08
CA VAL A 54 2.97 6.62 -4.75
C VAL A 54 2.99 6.40 -6.26
N ALA A 55 2.33 7.28 -7.02
CA ALA A 55 2.39 7.22 -8.47
C ALA A 55 3.85 7.21 -8.97
N ASP A 56 4.11 6.42 -10.00
CA ASP A 56 5.43 6.21 -10.62
C ASP A 56 6.47 5.46 -9.77
N HIS A 57 6.06 4.89 -8.62
CA HIS A 57 6.93 4.02 -7.80
C HIS A 57 6.76 2.52 -8.09
N GLN A 58 5.90 2.15 -9.04
CA GLN A 58 5.75 0.77 -9.49
C GLN A 58 6.97 0.29 -10.29
N SER A 59 7.32 -0.99 -10.11
CA SER A 59 8.31 -1.65 -10.97
C SER A 59 7.66 -2.07 -12.31
N PRO A 60 8.45 -2.27 -13.38
CA PRO A 60 7.93 -2.76 -14.67
C PRO A 60 7.18 -4.11 -14.59
N ASP A 61 7.53 -4.95 -13.62
CA ASP A 61 6.93 -6.28 -13.43
C ASP A 61 5.67 -6.26 -12.53
N ASP A 62 5.32 -5.09 -11.99
CA ASP A 62 4.15 -4.93 -11.14
C ASP A 62 2.88 -4.78 -12.00
N ARG A 63 1.80 -5.49 -11.63
CA ARG A 63 0.51 -5.32 -12.29
C ARG A 63 -0.27 -4.20 -11.61
N VAL A 64 -0.46 -3.07 -12.29
CA VAL A 64 -1.33 -1.99 -11.79
C VAL A 64 -2.79 -2.47 -11.83
N VAL A 65 -3.46 -2.47 -10.67
CA VAL A 65 -4.87 -2.86 -10.52
C VAL A 65 -5.79 -1.66 -10.26
N ARG A 66 -5.24 -0.55 -9.75
CA ARG A 66 -5.93 0.74 -9.62
C ARG A 66 -4.96 1.90 -9.80
N THR A 67 -5.41 2.96 -10.45
CA THR A 67 -4.66 4.22 -10.58
C THR A 67 -5.56 5.35 -10.12
N GLU A 68 -5.01 6.20 -9.26
CA GLU A 68 -5.72 7.34 -8.68
C GLU A 68 -4.81 8.57 -8.70
N ALA A 69 -5.38 9.74 -8.43
CA ALA A 69 -4.60 10.97 -8.35
C ALA A 69 -3.59 10.89 -7.18
N GLY A 70 -2.32 10.67 -7.52
CA GLY A 70 -1.19 10.65 -6.58
C GLY A 70 -0.77 9.28 -6.07
N TYR A 71 -1.47 8.20 -6.41
CA TYR A 71 -1.09 6.84 -5.99
C TYR A 71 -1.54 5.76 -6.96
N VAL A 72 -0.90 4.60 -6.86
CA VAL A 72 -1.29 3.39 -7.58
C VAL A 72 -1.42 2.23 -6.61
N VAL A 73 -2.32 1.31 -6.94
CA VAL A 73 -2.43 0.02 -6.29
C VAL A 73 -1.93 -1.00 -7.29
N ILE A 74 -0.94 -1.77 -6.87
CA ILE A 74 -0.38 -2.84 -7.69
C ILE A 74 -0.70 -4.19 -7.09
N GLU A 75 -0.53 -5.23 -7.89
CA GLU A 75 -0.39 -6.59 -7.45
C GLU A 75 0.98 -7.13 -7.85
N LYS A 76 1.71 -7.69 -6.88
CA LYS A 76 2.99 -8.37 -7.16
C LYS A 76 2.68 -9.67 -7.92
N THR A 77 3.32 -9.84 -9.07
CA THR A 77 3.17 -11.03 -9.92
C THR A 77 4.44 -11.88 -9.94
N GLY A 78 4.39 -13.06 -10.54
CA GLY A 78 5.55 -13.94 -10.72
C GLY A 78 6.22 -14.35 -9.39
N GLU A 79 7.56 -14.44 -9.41
CA GLU A 79 8.37 -14.86 -8.26
C GLU A 79 8.19 -13.94 -7.04
N LYS A 80 8.08 -12.61 -7.27
CA LYS A 80 7.79 -11.63 -6.21
C LYS A 80 6.43 -11.90 -5.58
N GLY A 81 5.41 -12.21 -6.38
CA GLY A 81 4.08 -12.56 -5.89
C GLY A 81 4.05 -13.82 -5.02
N THR A 82 4.81 -14.85 -5.40
CA THR A 82 4.96 -16.08 -4.61
C THR A 82 5.72 -15.85 -3.29
N LEU A 83 6.79 -15.06 -3.33
CA LEU A 83 7.57 -14.72 -2.14
C LEU A 83 6.73 -13.92 -1.13
N VAL A 84 5.91 -12.99 -1.61
CA VAL A 84 4.99 -12.19 -0.78
C VAL A 84 4.00 -13.08 -0.03
N GLU A 85 3.35 -14.03 -0.71
CA GLU A 85 2.38 -14.92 -0.06
C GLU A 85 3.01 -15.80 1.03
N GLN A 86 4.25 -16.25 0.82
CA GLN A 86 4.96 -17.06 1.81
C GLN A 86 5.41 -16.23 3.01
N ARG A 87 5.83 -14.97 2.79
CA ARG A 87 6.39 -14.11 3.83
C ARG A 87 5.33 -13.36 4.63
N TYR A 88 4.22 -13.00 4.00
CA TYR A 88 3.13 -12.23 4.60
C TYR A 88 1.78 -12.89 4.34
N PRO A 89 1.55 -14.11 4.87
CA PRO A 89 0.23 -14.75 4.76
C PRO A 89 -0.79 -13.87 5.51
N ARG A 90 -1.66 -13.19 4.75
CA ARG A 90 -2.78 -12.44 5.33
C ARG A 90 -3.79 -13.46 5.88
N ARG A 91 -4.23 -13.27 7.12
CA ARG A 91 -5.12 -14.19 7.86
C ARG A 91 -6.48 -13.54 8.07
#